data_AF-A0A8B7QCW5-F1
#
_entry.id   AF-A0A8B7QCW5-F1
#
_cell.length_a   1.000
_cell.length_b   1.000
_cell.length_c   1.000
_cell.angle_alpha   90.00
_cell.angle_beta   90.00
_cell.angle_gamma   90.00
#
_symmetry.space_group_name_H-M   'P 1'
#
loop_
_entity.id
_entity.type
_entity.pdbx_description
1 polymer ?
#
loop_
_entity_poly.entity_id
_entity_poly.type
_entity_poly.pdbx_seq_one_letter_code
_entity_poly.pdbx_strand_id
1 'polypeptide(L)'
;MCFKFVFIGGFYSQKVSTNPNLRIISLNTNLYYGPDVVTLNKTDPASQFEWLENTLNVSQQNKEKVYIIAHIPVGYLPYSMSTTAMREYYNEKLIDIFRKYSNIITGQFYGHTHRDSIMILSDKEGNPINSLFVAPAVTPVKSVLQKQTNNPGIRLFQYDPRDYKLLDMLQFYLNLTDANLKGVANWKLEYILTQTYDIEDLQPKSLHGLAKQFAIPDSKKFIKYYNHFFVSYDSSVICNAECKAFQICAIMNLDHNSYADCIKQYYVRHDL
;
A
#
# COMPACT_ATOMS: atom_id res chain seq x y z
N MET A 1 21.00 20.59 2.40
CA MET A 1 19.86 20.65 3.35
C MET A 1 19.13 19.32 3.53
N CYS A 2 19.19 18.37 2.58
CA CYS A 2 18.50 17.06 2.66
C CYS A 2 18.89 16.19 3.88
N PHE A 3 20.17 16.23 4.30
CA PHE A 3 20.68 15.38 5.38
C PHE A 3 20.21 15.75 6.80
N LYS A 4 19.74 16.98 7.05
CA LYS A 4 19.43 17.44 8.41
C LYS A 4 18.30 16.62 9.07
N PHE A 5 17.27 16.24 8.31
CA PHE A 5 16.12 15.51 8.86
C PHE A 5 16.37 14.00 9.01
N VAL A 6 17.25 13.43 8.18
CA VAL A 6 17.66 12.02 8.31
C VAL A 6 18.28 11.77 9.69
N PHE A 7 19.20 12.65 10.11
CA PHE A 7 19.89 12.52 11.40
C PHE A 7 19.01 12.84 12.62
N ILE A 8 17.85 13.49 12.44
CA ILE A 8 16.96 13.87 13.54
C ILE A 8 15.83 12.86 13.73
N GLY A 9 15.21 12.39 12.65
CA GLY A 9 13.99 11.58 12.72
C GLY A 9 13.89 10.46 11.71
N GLY A 10 14.92 10.21 10.89
CA GLY A 10 14.92 9.13 9.89
C GLY A 10 14.01 9.36 8.67
N PHE A 11 13.59 10.60 8.41
CA PHE A 11 12.77 10.98 7.26
C PHE A 11 13.42 12.12 6.46
N TYR A 12 13.11 12.22 5.17
CA TYR A 12 13.65 13.25 4.27
C TYR A 12 12.85 13.38 2.98
N SER A 13 13.12 14.42 2.19
CA SER A 13 12.63 14.53 0.83
C SER A 13 13.73 14.91 -0.15
N GLN A 14 13.65 14.38 -1.38
CA GLN A 14 14.67 14.54 -2.41
C GLN A 14 14.02 14.66 -3.78
N LYS A 15 14.50 15.61 -4.60
CA LYS A 15 14.14 15.68 -6.02
C LYS A 15 14.84 14.56 -6.78
N VAL A 16 14.14 13.93 -7.71
CA VAL A 16 14.72 12.91 -8.58
C VAL A 16 15.63 13.60 -9.59
N SER A 17 16.90 13.20 -9.68
CA SER A 17 17.90 13.87 -10.52
C SER A 17 17.53 13.87 -12.00
N THR A 18 16.97 12.76 -12.49
CA THR A 18 16.52 12.61 -13.88
C THR A 18 15.15 13.23 -14.14
N ASN A 19 14.40 13.58 -13.08
CA ASN A 19 13.05 14.12 -13.15
C ASN A 19 12.87 15.24 -12.09
N PRO A 20 13.40 16.46 -12.31
CA PRO A 20 13.50 17.48 -11.26
C PRO A 20 12.16 17.99 -10.68
N ASN A 21 11.04 17.75 -11.38
CA ASN A 21 9.70 18.09 -10.91
C ASN A 21 9.01 16.95 -10.15
N LEU A 22 9.68 15.79 -9.99
CA LEU A 22 9.26 14.71 -9.12
C LEU A 22 10.08 14.75 -7.82
N ARG A 23 9.37 14.77 -6.70
CA ARG A 23 9.95 14.66 -5.36
C ARG A 23 9.57 13.34 -4.71
N ILE A 24 10.56 12.65 -4.15
CA ILE A 24 10.35 11.53 -3.25
C ILE A 24 10.32 12.07 -1.83
N ILE A 25 9.29 11.71 -1.07
CA ILE A 25 9.21 11.93 0.38
C ILE A 25 9.33 10.56 1.05
N SER A 26 10.43 10.35 1.77
CA SER A 26 10.67 9.13 2.54
C SER A 26 10.28 9.38 3.99
N LEU A 27 9.19 8.75 4.43
CA LEU A 27 8.68 8.85 5.79
C LEU A 27 9.26 7.75 6.69
N ASN A 28 9.49 8.11 7.96
CA ASN A 28 9.72 7.15 9.04
C ASN A 28 8.39 6.82 9.72
N THR A 29 7.58 5.94 9.12
CA THR A 29 6.31 5.49 9.70
C THR A 29 6.48 4.51 10.86
N ASN A 30 7.72 4.10 11.17
CA ASN A 30 8.00 3.30 12.38
C ASN A 30 7.68 4.08 13.66
N LEU A 31 7.78 5.42 13.62
CA LEU A 31 7.37 6.32 14.71
C LEU A 31 5.87 6.20 15.05
N TYR A 32 5.07 5.60 14.17
CA TYR A 32 3.64 5.46 14.35
C TYR A 32 3.24 4.01 14.71
N TYR A 33 4.20 3.09 14.73
CA TYR A 33 3.93 1.66 14.94
C TYR A 33 3.46 1.37 16.36
N GLY A 34 2.45 0.51 16.51
CA GLY A 34 1.87 0.16 17.81
C GLY A 34 2.89 -0.25 18.87
N PRO A 35 3.85 -1.13 18.56
CA PRO A 35 4.93 -1.53 19.46
C PRO A 35 5.99 -0.47 19.83
N ASP A 36 6.06 0.69 19.16
CA ASP A 36 7.12 1.68 19.43
C ASP A 36 6.83 2.47 20.72
N VAL A 37 7.41 2.04 21.84
CA VAL A 37 7.20 2.68 23.15
C VAL A 37 7.72 4.12 23.23
N VAL A 38 8.65 4.53 22.35
CA VAL A 38 9.31 5.86 22.39
C VAL A 38 8.36 6.99 21.97
N THR A 39 7.31 6.65 21.24
CA THR A 39 6.35 7.59 20.65
C THR A 39 5.00 7.62 21.37
N LEU A 40 4.84 6.86 22.46
CA LEU A 40 3.63 6.89 23.28
C LEU A 40 3.31 8.32 23.74
N ASN A 41 2.03 8.69 23.63
CA ASN A 41 1.48 10.01 23.98
C ASN A 41 2.11 11.22 23.25
N LYS A 42 2.89 11.01 22.17
CA LYS A 42 3.37 12.10 21.33
C LYS A 42 2.35 12.42 20.24
N THR A 43 1.96 13.68 20.11
CA THR A 43 1.02 14.12 19.06
C THR A 43 1.67 14.21 17.68
N ASP A 44 2.94 14.61 17.62
CA ASP A 44 3.73 14.63 16.38
C ASP A 44 5.17 14.17 16.66
N PRO A 45 5.45 12.85 16.69
CA PRO A 45 6.78 12.35 16.99
C PRO A 45 7.78 12.82 15.94
N ALA A 46 8.86 13.47 16.42
CA ALA A 46 9.90 14.10 15.61
C ALA A 46 9.44 15.24 14.68
N SER A 47 8.27 15.83 14.95
CA SER A 47 7.66 16.89 14.11
C SER A 47 7.49 16.46 12.63
N GLN A 48 7.28 15.16 12.40
CA GLN A 48 7.22 14.62 11.05
C GLN A 48 5.93 15.03 10.32
N PHE A 49 4.79 15.20 11.03
CA PHE A 49 3.55 15.70 10.40
C PHE A 49 3.69 17.16 9.98
N GLU A 50 4.18 18.02 10.88
CA GLU A 50 4.45 19.43 10.56
C GLU A 50 5.42 19.55 9.37
N TRP A 51 6.52 18.78 9.40
CA TRP A 51 7.48 18.74 8.31
C TRP A 51 6.87 18.25 6.99
N LEU A 52 6.02 17.21 7.04
CA LEU A 52 5.37 16.66 5.87
C LEU A 52 4.42 17.67 5.22
N GLU A 53 3.56 18.32 6.00
CA GLU A 53 2.65 19.35 5.51
C GLU A 53 3.42 20.51 4.88
N ASN A 54 4.48 20.98 5.54
CA ASN A 54 5.35 22.04 5.01
C ASN A 54 6.02 21.61 3.68
N THR A 55 6.53 20.38 3.61
CA THR A 55 7.17 19.85 2.40
C THR A 55 6.18 19.70 1.24
N LEU A 56 4.97 19.21 1.50
CA LEU A 56 3.91 19.08 0.50
C LEU A 56 3.43 20.46 0.03
N ASN A 57 3.29 21.44 0.95
CA ASN A 57 2.93 22.80 0.60
C ASN A 57 3.97 23.46 -0.32
N VAL A 58 5.26 23.33 0.00
CA VAL A 58 6.35 23.81 -0.87
C VAL A 58 6.34 23.11 -2.23
N SER A 59 6.10 21.79 -2.25
CA SER A 59 6.00 21.02 -3.50
C SER A 59 4.86 21.52 -4.37
N GLN A 60 3.69 21.80 -3.77
CA GLN A 60 2.53 22.36 -4.45
C GLN A 60 2.82 23.74 -5.05
N GLN A 61 3.44 24.64 -4.29
CA GLN A 61 3.82 25.98 -4.77
C GLN A 61 4.81 25.91 -5.93
N ASN A 62 5.73 24.94 -5.89
CA ASN A 62 6.72 24.69 -6.94
C ASN A 62 6.21 23.84 -8.11
N LYS A 63 4.92 23.48 -8.13
CA LYS A 63 4.30 22.63 -9.15
C LYS A 63 4.98 21.26 -9.31
N GLU A 64 5.51 20.72 -8.21
CA GLU A 64 6.10 19.39 -8.14
C GLU A 64 5.02 18.33 -7.96
N LYS A 65 5.28 17.12 -8.45
CA LYS A 65 4.54 15.91 -8.05
C LYS A 65 5.33 15.13 -7.03
N VAL A 66 4.62 14.35 -6.23
CA VAL A 66 5.17 13.67 -5.07
C VAL A 66 4.88 12.19 -5.13
N TYR A 67 5.91 11.39 -4.88
CA TYR A 67 5.78 10.01 -4.43
C TYR A 67 6.09 9.91 -2.95
N ILE A 68 5.20 9.27 -2.20
CA ILE A 68 5.42 8.94 -0.79
C ILE A 68 6.01 7.53 -0.73
N ILE A 69 7.12 7.36 -0.02
CA ILE A 69 7.65 6.04 0.32
C ILE A 69 7.73 5.91 1.84
N ALA A 70 7.35 4.76 2.40
CA ALA A 70 7.54 4.47 3.81
C ALA A 70 7.61 2.96 4.06
N HIS A 71 7.98 2.55 5.28
CA HIS A 71 8.02 1.13 5.63
C HIS A 71 6.61 0.59 5.96
N ILE A 72 6.00 1.10 7.03
CA ILE A 72 4.69 0.68 7.53
C ILE A 72 3.59 1.47 6.79
N PRO A 73 2.59 0.78 6.19
CA PRO A 73 1.50 1.43 5.48
C PRO A 73 0.50 2.12 6.42
N VAL A 74 -0.25 3.08 5.88
CA VAL A 74 -1.53 3.52 6.44
C VAL A 74 -2.62 2.48 6.19
N GLY A 75 -3.78 2.65 6.81
CA GLY A 75 -4.95 1.80 6.66
C GLY A 75 -4.92 0.54 7.52
N TYR A 76 -5.84 -0.36 7.16
CA TYR A 76 -6.12 -1.58 7.91
C TYR A 76 -5.34 -2.79 7.37
N LEU A 77 -4.96 -3.70 8.27
CA LEU A 77 -4.33 -4.95 7.90
C LEU A 77 -5.36 -5.87 7.23
N PRO A 78 -5.15 -6.31 5.98
CA PRO A 78 -6.17 -7.00 5.19
C PRO A 78 -6.40 -8.47 5.60
N TYR A 79 -5.77 -8.91 6.70
CA TYR A 79 -5.86 -10.25 7.27
C TYR A 79 -6.36 -10.25 8.72
N SER A 80 -6.76 -9.09 9.25
CA SER A 80 -7.25 -8.94 10.62
C SER A 80 -8.41 -7.96 10.69
N MET A 81 -9.41 -8.27 11.50
CA MET A 81 -10.54 -7.38 11.71
C MET A 81 -10.13 -6.13 12.48
N SER A 82 -10.51 -4.96 11.98
CA SER A 82 -10.44 -3.66 12.67
C SER A 82 -9.08 -3.31 13.28
N THR A 83 -7.99 -3.78 12.66
CA THR A 83 -6.63 -3.51 13.11
C THR A 83 -5.87 -2.71 12.06
N THR A 84 -5.47 -1.49 12.42
CA THR A 84 -4.60 -0.65 11.60
C THR A 84 -3.13 -1.08 11.69
N ALA A 85 -2.35 -0.83 10.64
CA ALA A 85 -0.91 -1.15 10.64
C ALA A 85 -0.08 -0.24 11.57
N MET A 86 -0.58 0.95 11.86
CA MET A 86 -0.04 1.93 12.81
C MET A 86 -1.10 2.32 13.84
N ARG A 87 -0.76 3.07 14.91
CA ARG A 87 -1.78 3.53 15.87
C ARG A 87 -2.82 4.40 15.17
N GLU A 88 -4.10 4.19 15.50
CA GLU A 88 -5.24 4.81 14.81
C GLU A 88 -5.15 6.33 14.74
N TYR A 89 -4.75 7.00 15.84
CA TYR A 89 -4.53 8.45 15.83
C TYR A 89 -3.58 8.93 14.71
N TYR A 90 -2.47 8.23 14.49
CA TYR A 90 -1.51 8.57 13.44
C TYR A 90 -2.00 8.18 12.05
N ASN A 91 -2.75 7.08 11.96
CA ASN A 91 -3.42 6.69 10.73
C ASN A 91 -4.34 7.81 10.25
N GLU A 92 -5.28 8.24 11.08
CA GLU A 92 -6.22 9.32 10.78
C GLU A 92 -5.48 10.61 10.38
N LYS A 93 -4.43 10.98 11.13
CA LYS A 93 -3.65 12.18 10.86
C LYS A 93 -2.97 12.15 9.48
N LEU A 94 -2.35 11.02 9.11
CA LEU A 94 -1.74 10.87 7.77
C LEU A 94 -2.79 10.85 6.67
N ILE A 95 -3.90 10.15 6.88
CA ILE A 95 -4.99 10.06 5.90
C ILE A 95 -5.54 11.47 5.60
N ASP A 96 -5.74 12.31 6.60
CA ASP A 96 -6.17 13.70 6.41
C ASP A 96 -5.14 14.54 5.64
N ILE A 97 -3.85 14.40 5.94
CA ILE A 97 -2.77 15.08 5.20
C ILE A 97 -2.77 14.60 3.73
N PHE A 98 -2.84 13.30 3.48
CA PHE A 98 -2.84 12.74 2.13
C PHE A 98 -4.08 13.14 1.34
N ARG A 99 -5.26 13.23 1.97
CA ARG A 99 -6.47 13.78 1.35
C ARG A 99 -6.26 15.23 0.89
N LYS A 100 -5.76 16.07 1.81
CA LYS A 100 -5.50 17.50 1.57
C LYS A 100 -4.54 17.78 0.41
N TYR A 101 -3.54 16.90 0.20
CA TYR A 101 -2.51 17.07 -0.83
C TYR A 101 -2.61 16.03 -1.98
N SER A 102 -3.76 15.37 -2.13
CA SER A 102 -3.98 14.31 -3.13
C SER A 102 -3.79 14.76 -4.58
N ASN A 103 -3.94 16.05 -4.86
CA ASN A 103 -3.70 16.65 -6.18
C ASN A 103 -2.23 16.63 -6.63
N ILE A 104 -1.28 16.58 -5.68
CA ILE A 104 0.16 16.53 -5.97
C ILE A 104 0.79 15.17 -5.65
N ILE A 105 0.20 14.38 -4.76
CA ILE A 105 0.66 13.01 -4.49
C ILE A 105 0.18 12.11 -5.62
N THR A 106 1.11 11.49 -6.35
CA THR A 106 0.82 10.68 -7.55
C THR A 106 1.04 9.19 -7.36
N GLY A 107 1.50 8.78 -6.17
CA GLY A 107 1.66 7.39 -5.77
C GLY A 107 2.23 7.27 -4.36
N GLN A 108 1.83 6.24 -3.64
CA GLN A 108 2.39 5.90 -2.34
C GLN A 108 2.85 4.44 -2.31
N PHE A 109 4.02 4.19 -1.74
CA PHE A 109 4.70 2.90 -1.80
C PHE A 109 5.15 2.47 -0.42
N TYR A 110 4.72 1.27 -0.02
CA TYR A 110 4.95 0.71 1.30
C TYR A 110 5.51 -0.70 1.23
N GLY A 111 5.94 -1.22 2.37
CA GLY A 111 6.32 -2.62 2.56
C GLY A 111 5.73 -3.17 3.85
N HIS A 112 6.59 -3.68 4.74
CA HIS A 112 6.28 -4.17 6.08
C HIS A 112 5.41 -5.44 6.15
N THR A 113 4.29 -5.51 5.42
CA THR A 113 3.33 -6.62 5.50
C THR A 113 3.84 -7.91 4.87
N HIS A 114 4.87 -7.82 4.02
CA HIS A 114 5.38 -8.89 3.17
C HIS A 114 4.32 -9.47 2.23
N ARG A 115 3.31 -8.69 1.86
CA ARG A 115 2.22 -9.10 0.97
C ARG A 115 2.06 -8.13 -0.18
N ASP A 116 1.57 -8.64 -1.30
CA ASP A 116 1.19 -7.80 -2.43
C ASP A 116 -0.22 -7.26 -2.23
N SER A 117 -0.33 -5.99 -1.85
CA SER A 117 -1.62 -5.34 -1.64
C SER A 117 -1.70 -4.00 -2.35
N ILE A 118 -2.91 -3.63 -2.73
CA ILE A 118 -3.26 -2.28 -3.18
C ILE A 118 -4.19 -1.65 -2.16
N MET A 119 -4.14 -0.32 -2.02
CA MET A 119 -5.15 0.44 -1.28
C MET A 119 -5.51 1.69 -2.08
N ILE A 120 -6.76 2.13 -1.92
CA ILE A 120 -7.29 3.31 -2.59
C ILE A 120 -7.74 4.30 -1.52
N LEU A 121 -7.08 5.45 -1.47
CA LEU A 121 -7.53 6.56 -0.63
C LEU A 121 -8.66 7.30 -1.36
N SER A 122 -9.78 7.47 -0.67
CA SER A 122 -10.91 8.29 -1.11
C SER A 122 -11.01 9.60 -0.32
N ASP A 123 -11.60 10.63 -0.95
CA ASP A 123 -12.04 11.85 -0.27
C ASP A 123 -13.23 11.59 0.67
N LYS A 124 -13.75 12.64 1.31
CA LYS A 124 -14.85 12.52 2.28
C LYS A 124 -16.19 12.21 1.61
N GLU A 125 -16.29 12.47 0.32
CA GLU A 125 -17.43 12.21 -0.55
C GLU A 125 -17.39 10.80 -1.17
N GLY A 126 -16.31 10.04 -0.95
CA GLY A 126 -16.12 8.68 -1.45
C GLY A 126 -15.55 8.58 -2.86
N ASN A 127 -15.01 9.66 -3.42
CA ASN A 127 -14.31 9.63 -4.71
C ASN A 127 -12.86 9.15 -4.51
N PRO A 128 -12.35 8.26 -5.36
CA PRO A 128 -10.97 7.79 -5.26
C PRO A 128 -9.98 8.88 -5.71
N ILE A 129 -9.02 9.22 -4.84
CA ILE A 129 -8.07 10.34 -5.02
C ILE A 129 -6.60 9.93 -4.97
N ASN A 130 -6.26 8.76 -4.41
CA ASN A 130 -4.87 8.30 -4.37
C ASN A 130 -4.70 6.78 -4.43
N SER A 131 -3.65 6.33 -5.11
CA SER A 131 -3.28 4.92 -5.25
C SER A 131 -2.10 4.60 -4.35
N LEU A 132 -2.23 3.55 -3.53
CA LEU A 132 -1.21 3.08 -2.61
C LEU A 132 -0.87 1.62 -2.94
N PHE A 133 0.41 1.29 -2.87
CA PHE A 133 0.92 -0.05 -3.21
C PHE A 133 1.79 -0.57 -2.08
N VAL A 134 1.48 -1.75 -1.57
CA VAL A 134 2.30 -2.47 -0.60
C VAL A 134 3.04 -3.57 -1.33
N ALA A 135 4.37 -3.55 -1.26
CA ALA A 135 5.21 -4.54 -1.92
C ALA A 135 5.45 -5.77 -1.02
N PRO A 136 5.44 -6.98 -1.60
CA PRO A 136 5.86 -8.17 -0.88
C PRO A 136 7.35 -8.12 -0.57
N ALA A 137 7.79 -8.95 0.36
CA ALA A 137 9.18 -9.00 0.76
C ALA A 137 10.00 -9.92 -0.15
N VAL A 138 11.30 -9.68 -0.18
CA VAL A 138 12.27 -10.67 -0.69
C VAL A 138 12.38 -11.85 0.29
N THR A 139 12.29 -11.60 1.60
CA THR A 139 12.33 -12.68 2.59
C THR A 139 11.01 -13.48 2.59
N PRO A 140 11.07 -14.83 2.57
CA PRO A 140 9.89 -15.70 2.65
C PRO A 140 9.57 -16.14 4.09
N VAL A 141 10.17 -15.49 5.10
CA VAL A 141 10.06 -15.91 6.50
C VAL A 141 8.61 -15.95 6.98
N LYS A 142 8.27 -16.99 7.74
CA LYS A 142 6.98 -17.15 8.42
C LYS A 142 7.17 -17.82 9.77
N SER A 143 6.22 -17.61 10.69
CA SER A 143 6.18 -18.39 11.93
C SER A 143 5.73 -19.84 11.66
N VAL A 144 6.00 -20.73 12.61
CA VAL A 144 5.59 -22.14 12.54
C VAL A 144 4.06 -22.27 12.44
N LEU A 145 3.32 -21.39 13.12
CA LEU A 145 1.86 -21.40 13.19
C LEU A 145 1.19 -20.83 11.93
N GLN A 146 1.91 -20.07 11.11
CA GLN A 146 1.36 -19.49 9.88
C GLN A 146 1.32 -20.53 8.77
N LYS A 147 0.12 -20.76 8.20
CA LYS A 147 -0.04 -21.62 7.02
C LYS A 147 0.65 -21.02 5.78
N GLN A 148 0.44 -19.72 5.55
CA GLN A 148 0.90 -19.03 4.35
C GLN A 148 2.11 -18.14 4.61
N THR A 149 2.94 -17.97 3.59
CA THR A 149 3.98 -16.93 3.47
C THR A 149 3.95 -16.36 2.05
N ASN A 150 4.97 -15.61 1.68
CA ASN A 150 5.20 -15.14 0.32
C ASN A 150 6.42 -15.83 -0.31
N ASN A 151 6.39 -16.05 -1.61
CA ASN A 151 7.64 -16.18 -2.35
C ASN A 151 8.43 -14.85 -2.29
N PRO A 152 9.76 -14.88 -2.47
CA PRO A 152 10.54 -13.67 -2.69
C PRO A 152 10.01 -12.86 -3.88
N GLY A 153 9.75 -11.58 -3.67
CA GLY A 153 9.21 -10.68 -4.70
C GLY A 153 10.03 -9.40 -4.88
N ILE A 154 10.09 -8.91 -6.11
CA ILE A 154 10.58 -7.57 -6.47
C ILE A 154 9.62 -6.97 -7.50
N ARG A 155 9.50 -5.63 -7.57
CA ARG A 155 8.59 -4.98 -8.52
C ARG A 155 9.19 -3.79 -9.23
N LEU A 156 8.65 -3.50 -10.40
CA LEU A 156 9.01 -2.36 -11.24
C LEU A 156 7.74 -1.59 -11.59
N PHE A 157 7.76 -0.28 -11.38
CA PHE A 157 6.68 0.61 -11.81
C PHE A 157 7.04 1.33 -13.11
N GLN A 158 6.03 1.50 -13.95
CA GLN A 158 6.09 2.39 -15.11
C GLN A 158 5.27 3.64 -14.82
N TYR A 159 5.80 4.81 -15.18
CA TYR A 159 5.14 6.09 -14.95
C TYR A 159 5.32 7.02 -16.17
N ASP A 160 4.38 7.95 -16.35
CA ASP A 160 4.47 8.98 -17.38
C ASP A 160 5.52 10.04 -16.97
N PRO A 161 6.56 10.30 -17.78
CA PRO A 161 7.60 11.26 -17.41
C PRO A 161 7.12 12.72 -17.38
N ARG A 162 5.93 13.03 -17.91
CA ARG A 162 5.37 14.39 -18.00
C ARG A 162 4.64 14.79 -16.72
N ASP A 163 3.82 13.90 -16.17
CA ASP A 163 2.96 14.18 -15.02
C ASP A 163 3.10 13.18 -13.86
N TYR A 164 4.03 12.22 -13.99
CA TYR A 164 4.41 11.23 -12.99
C TYR A 164 3.27 10.31 -12.54
N LYS A 165 2.20 10.21 -13.34
CA LYS A 165 1.15 9.23 -13.13
C LYS A 165 1.66 7.81 -13.35
N LEU A 166 1.24 6.90 -12.47
CA LEU A 166 1.55 5.48 -12.59
C LEU A 166 0.74 4.85 -13.73
N LEU A 167 1.46 4.20 -14.64
CA LEU A 167 0.92 3.54 -15.83
C LEU A 167 0.78 2.04 -15.59
N ASP A 168 1.79 1.40 -15.00
CA ASP A 168 1.79 -0.04 -14.77
C ASP A 168 2.70 -0.47 -13.61
N MET A 169 2.51 -1.71 -13.17
CA MET A 169 3.38 -2.39 -12.22
C MET A 169 3.64 -3.82 -12.68
N LEU A 170 4.92 -4.16 -12.78
CA LEU A 170 5.42 -5.49 -13.10
C LEU A 170 5.91 -6.12 -11.81
N GLN A 171 5.24 -7.17 -11.37
CA GLN A 171 5.63 -7.96 -10.20
C GLN A 171 6.46 -9.14 -10.70
N PHE A 172 7.67 -9.28 -10.15
CA PHE A 172 8.53 -10.43 -10.36
C PHE A 172 8.64 -11.24 -9.08
N TYR A 173 8.88 -12.53 -9.21
CA TYR A 173 9.04 -13.43 -8.08
C TYR A 173 10.04 -14.54 -8.35
N LEU A 174 10.51 -15.14 -7.27
CA LEU A 174 11.27 -16.38 -7.29
C LEU A 174 10.40 -17.49 -6.71
N ASN A 175 10.09 -18.53 -7.49
CA ASN A 175 9.50 -19.73 -6.91
C ASN A 175 10.57 -20.43 -6.05
N LEU A 176 10.47 -20.25 -4.74
CA LEU A 176 11.51 -20.67 -3.80
C LEU A 176 11.68 -22.20 -3.78
N THR A 177 10.57 -22.94 -3.89
CA THR A 177 10.58 -24.40 -3.96
C THR A 177 11.33 -24.90 -5.20
N ASP A 178 11.00 -24.35 -6.38
CA ASP A 178 11.67 -24.69 -7.64
C ASP A 178 13.17 -24.33 -7.60
N ALA A 179 13.49 -23.15 -7.06
CA ALA A 179 14.86 -22.67 -6.96
C ALA A 179 15.73 -23.55 -6.07
N ASN A 180 15.22 -23.97 -4.90
CA ASN A 180 15.94 -24.83 -3.97
C ASN A 180 16.12 -26.25 -4.50
N LEU A 181 15.09 -26.81 -5.17
CA LEU A 181 15.19 -28.14 -5.78
C LEU A 181 16.21 -28.19 -6.93
N LYS A 182 16.34 -27.12 -7.70
CA LYS A 182 17.25 -27.03 -8.85
C LYS A 182 18.62 -26.44 -8.53
N GLY A 183 18.77 -25.75 -7.40
CA GLY A 183 19.97 -24.99 -7.06
C GLY A 183 20.21 -23.74 -7.92
N VAL A 184 19.16 -23.20 -8.57
CA VAL A 184 19.27 -22.04 -9.48
C VAL A 184 18.15 -21.04 -9.21
N ALA A 185 18.51 -19.78 -8.97
CA ALA A 185 17.56 -18.71 -8.68
C ALA A 185 16.98 -18.07 -9.96
N ASN A 186 15.96 -18.72 -10.55
CA ASN A 186 15.27 -18.23 -11.75
C ASN A 186 14.12 -17.27 -11.39
N TRP A 187 14.42 -15.97 -11.32
CA TRP A 187 13.40 -14.93 -11.19
C TRP A 187 12.51 -14.86 -12.44
N LYS A 188 11.20 -14.75 -12.24
CA LYS A 188 10.19 -14.74 -13.31
C LYS A 188 9.24 -13.58 -13.12
N LEU A 189 8.68 -13.10 -14.22
CA LEU A 189 7.51 -12.21 -14.17
C LEU A 189 6.34 -13.01 -13.58
N GLU A 190 5.78 -12.51 -12.49
CA GLU A 190 4.55 -13.06 -11.90
C GLU A 190 3.35 -12.52 -12.66
N TYR A 191 3.25 -11.19 -12.78
CA TYR A 191 2.19 -10.54 -13.52
C TYR A 191 2.52 -9.09 -13.88
N ILE A 192 1.75 -8.56 -14.85
CA ILE A 192 1.65 -7.14 -15.19
C ILE A 192 0.26 -6.71 -14.75
N LEU A 193 0.16 -5.67 -13.92
CA LEU A 193 -1.09 -5.32 -13.22
C LEU A 193 -2.21 -5.01 -14.21
N THR A 194 -1.96 -4.15 -15.19
CA THR A 194 -2.97 -3.78 -16.21
C THR A 194 -3.45 -4.99 -17.01
N GLN A 195 -2.54 -5.87 -17.43
CA GLN A 195 -2.86 -7.05 -18.25
C GLN A 195 -3.63 -8.11 -17.47
N THR A 196 -3.21 -8.40 -16.24
CA THR A 196 -3.84 -9.45 -15.42
C THR A 196 -5.24 -9.09 -14.98
N TYR A 197 -5.46 -7.80 -14.70
CA TYR A 197 -6.74 -7.29 -14.19
C TYR A 197 -7.57 -6.55 -15.23
N ASP A 198 -7.08 -6.41 -16.46
CA ASP A 198 -7.77 -5.74 -17.57
C ASP A 198 -8.26 -4.34 -17.16
N ILE A 199 -7.29 -3.49 -16.76
CA ILE A 199 -7.52 -2.08 -16.43
C ILE A 199 -6.53 -1.21 -17.20
N GLU A 200 -6.90 0.05 -17.44
CA GLU A 200 -6.14 0.95 -18.30
C GLU A 200 -4.80 1.40 -17.68
N ASP A 201 -4.81 1.70 -16.38
CA ASP A 201 -3.67 2.25 -15.66
C ASP A 201 -3.79 2.03 -14.14
N LEU A 202 -2.86 2.62 -13.39
CA LEU A 202 -2.79 2.55 -11.92
C LEU A 202 -3.42 3.76 -11.23
N GLN A 203 -4.23 4.55 -11.94
CA GLN A 203 -4.88 5.72 -11.37
C GLN A 203 -5.97 5.30 -10.36
N PRO A 204 -6.31 6.18 -9.39
CA PRO A 204 -7.24 5.84 -8.32
C PRO A 204 -8.59 5.33 -8.83
N LYS A 205 -9.10 5.90 -9.93
CA LYS A 205 -10.37 5.48 -10.55
C LYS A 205 -10.30 4.05 -11.10
N SER A 206 -9.23 3.69 -11.81
CA SER A 206 -9.01 2.36 -12.37
C SER A 206 -8.91 1.30 -11.27
N LEU A 207 -8.10 1.57 -10.24
CA LEU A 207 -7.96 0.66 -9.09
C LEU A 207 -9.23 0.55 -8.26
N HIS A 208 -9.97 1.65 -8.08
CA HIS A 208 -11.28 1.61 -7.41
C HIS A 208 -12.29 0.78 -8.19
N GLY A 209 -12.31 0.90 -9.53
CA GLY A 209 -13.11 0.04 -10.40
C GLY A 209 -12.74 -1.43 -10.27
N LEU A 210 -11.44 -1.75 -10.17
CA LEU A 210 -10.95 -3.10 -9.91
C LEU A 210 -11.40 -3.63 -8.53
N ALA A 211 -11.26 -2.82 -7.47
CA ALA A 211 -11.68 -3.20 -6.12
C ALA A 211 -13.19 -3.50 -6.05
N LYS A 212 -14.02 -2.74 -6.77
CA LYS A 212 -15.45 -3.05 -6.94
C LYS A 212 -15.70 -4.40 -7.63
N GLN A 213 -14.89 -4.75 -8.64
CA GLN A 213 -14.99 -6.06 -9.29
C GLN A 213 -14.54 -7.20 -8.37
N PHE A 214 -13.63 -6.96 -7.44
CA PHE A 214 -13.28 -7.95 -6.42
C PHE A 214 -14.45 -8.26 -5.48
N ALA A 215 -15.24 -7.24 -5.12
CA ALA A 215 -16.38 -7.38 -4.19
C ALA A 215 -17.51 -8.30 -4.71
N ILE A 216 -17.63 -8.48 -6.03
CA ILE A 216 -18.65 -9.34 -6.66
C ILE A 216 -18.52 -10.78 -6.13
N PRO A 217 -19.63 -11.49 -5.80
CA PRO A 217 -19.60 -12.91 -5.46
C PRO A 217 -18.82 -13.74 -6.50
N ASP A 218 -18.00 -14.68 -6.03
CA ASP A 218 -17.17 -15.56 -6.87
C ASP A 218 -16.25 -14.84 -7.90
N SER A 219 -15.86 -13.60 -7.61
CA SER A 219 -14.97 -12.81 -8.45
C SER A 219 -13.66 -13.54 -8.77
N LYS A 220 -13.51 -13.96 -10.03
CA LYS A 220 -12.25 -14.54 -10.55
C LYS A 220 -11.07 -13.58 -10.42
N LYS A 221 -11.32 -12.27 -10.52
CA LYS A 221 -10.30 -11.24 -10.33
C LYS A 221 -9.81 -11.21 -8.88
N PHE A 222 -10.72 -11.36 -7.91
CA PHE A 222 -10.33 -11.46 -6.49
C PHE A 222 -9.54 -12.74 -6.20
N ILE A 223 -9.92 -13.89 -6.78
CA ILE A 223 -9.17 -15.15 -6.62
C ILE A 223 -7.72 -14.99 -7.12
N LYS A 224 -7.53 -14.37 -8.30
CA LYS A 224 -6.19 -14.04 -8.81
C LYS A 224 -5.44 -13.10 -7.86
N TYR A 225 -6.10 -12.04 -7.40
CA TYR A 225 -5.52 -11.11 -6.43
C TYR A 225 -5.07 -11.80 -5.16
N TYR A 226 -5.86 -12.72 -4.61
CA TYR A 226 -5.52 -13.42 -3.39
C TYR A 226 -4.37 -14.43 -3.56
N ASN A 227 -4.22 -15.02 -4.76
CA ASN A 227 -3.02 -15.80 -5.10
C ASN A 227 -1.77 -14.89 -5.14
N HIS A 228 -1.87 -13.73 -5.80
CA HIS A 228 -0.77 -12.76 -5.90
C HIS A 228 -0.44 -12.07 -4.56
N PHE A 229 -1.40 -11.95 -3.65
CA PHE A 229 -1.20 -11.43 -2.30
C PHE A 229 -0.10 -12.20 -1.55
N PHE A 230 0.03 -13.51 -1.81
CA PHE A 230 1.09 -14.39 -1.30
C PHE A 230 2.21 -14.64 -2.32
N VAL A 231 2.30 -13.84 -3.38
CA VAL A 231 3.31 -13.97 -4.45
C VAL A 231 3.30 -15.38 -5.05
N SER A 232 2.09 -15.90 -5.31
CA SER A 232 1.87 -17.24 -5.86
C SER A 232 2.54 -18.37 -5.05
N TYR A 233 2.66 -18.20 -3.72
CA TYR A 233 3.27 -19.21 -2.84
C TYR A 233 2.48 -20.52 -2.82
N ASP A 234 1.15 -20.45 -2.78
CA ASP A 234 0.26 -21.60 -2.75
C ASP A 234 -0.94 -21.35 -3.68
N SER A 235 -1.00 -22.07 -4.80
CA SER A 235 -2.08 -21.93 -5.78
C SER A 235 -3.43 -22.47 -5.30
N SER A 236 -3.44 -23.22 -4.19
CA SER A 236 -4.64 -23.80 -3.58
C SER A 236 -5.20 -22.94 -2.43
N VAL A 237 -4.65 -21.74 -2.22
CA VAL A 237 -5.08 -20.85 -1.15
C VAL A 237 -6.54 -20.40 -1.36
N ILE A 238 -7.35 -20.50 -0.30
CA ILE A 238 -8.78 -20.14 -0.32
C ILE A 238 -9.01 -19.01 0.66
N CYS A 239 -9.82 -18.03 0.26
CA CYS A 239 -10.31 -16.94 1.10
C CYS A 239 -11.83 -17.10 1.24
N ASN A 240 -12.31 -17.38 2.45
CA ASN A 240 -13.74 -17.44 2.75
C ASN A 240 -14.37 -16.03 2.71
N ALA A 241 -15.69 -15.95 2.93
CA ALA A 241 -16.43 -14.69 2.90
C ALA A 241 -15.87 -13.64 3.89
N GLU A 242 -15.52 -14.06 5.10
CA GLU A 242 -14.92 -13.19 6.13
C GLU A 242 -13.55 -12.65 5.70
N CYS A 243 -12.64 -13.53 5.27
CA CYS A 243 -11.34 -13.15 4.72
C CYS A 243 -11.50 -12.14 3.57
N LYS A 244 -12.47 -12.38 2.68
CA LYS A 244 -12.74 -11.50 1.55
C LYS A 244 -13.24 -10.13 2.02
N ALA A 245 -14.12 -10.08 3.01
CA ALA A 245 -14.58 -8.83 3.59
C ALA A 245 -13.41 -8.01 4.17
N PHE A 246 -12.50 -8.64 4.92
CA PHE A 246 -11.32 -7.96 5.46
C PHE A 246 -10.42 -7.40 4.36
N GLN A 247 -10.17 -8.20 3.31
CA GLN A 247 -9.39 -7.76 2.16
C GLN A 247 -10.04 -6.55 1.46
N ILE A 248 -11.31 -6.66 1.07
CA ILE A 248 -12.00 -5.60 0.33
C ILE A 248 -12.12 -4.33 1.16
N CYS A 249 -12.51 -4.45 2.43
CA CYS A 249 -12.66 -3.29 3.29
C CYS A 249 -11.32 -2.59 3.53
N ALA A 250 -10.22 -3.33 3.73
CA ALA A 250 -8.89 -2.74 3.87
C ALA A 250 -8.37 -2.10 2.57
N ILE A 251 -8.70 -2.65 1.40
CA ILE A 251 -8.33 -2.07 0.09
C ILE A 251 -9.02 -0.72 -0.12
N MET A 252 -10.30 -0.61 0.23
CA MET A 252 -11.14 0.54 -0.15
C MET A 252 -11.30 1.60 0.94
N ASN A 253 -11.01 1.27 2.20
CA ASN A 253 -11.35 2.11 3.36
C ASN A 253 -10.17 2.18 4.32
N LEU A 254 -9.55 3.36 4.40
CA LEU A 254 -8.29 3.56 5.10
C LEU A 254 -8.44 4.34 6.42
N ASP A 255 -9.62 4.92 6.68
CA ASP A 255 -9.96 5.60 7.93
C ASP A 255 -11.00 4.79 8.74
N HIS A 256 -11.10 5.10 10.02
CA HIS A 256 -11.97 4.40 10.97
C HIS A 256 -13.42 4.29 10.50
N ASN A 257 -14.02 5.43 10.13
CA ASN A 257 -15.45 5.47 9.85
C ASN A 257 -15.78 4.64 8.60
N SER A 258 -15.03 4.86 7.52
CA SER A 258 -15.26 4.15 6.26
C SER A 258 -15.00 2.65 6.40
N TYR A 259 -13.97 2.25 7.15
CA TYR A 259 -13.67 0.83 7.37
C TYR A 259 -14.75 0.15 8.21
N ALA A 260 -15.15 0.77 9.33
CA ALA A 260 -16.19 0.24 10.20
C ALA A 260 -17.53 0.10 9.46
N ASP A 261 -17.90 1.07 8.63
CA ASP A 261 -19.13 1.02 7.83
C ASP A 261 -19.08 -0.07 6.76
N CYS A 262 -17.93 -0.26 6.10
CA CYS A 262 -17.73 -1.35 5.15
C CYS A 262 -17.92 -2.71 5.82
N ILE A 263 -17.27 -2.93 6.97
CA ILE A 263 -17.37 -4.19 7.71
C ILE A 263 -18.81 -4.45 8.13
N LYS A 264 -19.51 -3.46 8.72
CA LYS A 264 -20.93 -3.61 9.08
C LYS A 264 -21.80 -4.01 7.90
N GLN A 265 -21.60 -3.40 6.73
CA GLN A 265 -22.36 -3.74 5.53
C GLN A 265 -22.11 -5.18 5.04
N TYR A 266 -20.87 -5.67 5.16
CA TYR A 266 -20.54 -7.05 4.81
C TYR A 266 -21.18 -8.06 5.77
N TYR A 267 -21.14 -7.79 7.09
CA TYR A 267 -21.81 -8.64 8.08
C TYR A 267 -23.33 -8.72 7.83
N VAL A 268 -23.98 -7.59 7.58
CA VAL A 268 -25.43 -7.53 7.28
C VAL A 268 -25.79 -8.25 5.98
N ARG A 269 -24.94 -8.22 4.96
CA ARG A 269 -25.23 -8.84 3.64
C ARG A 269 -24.95 -10.34 3.57
N HIS A 270 -24.11 -10.86 4.47
CA HIS A 270 -23.63 -12.23 4.42
C HIS A 270 -24.03 -13.07 5.63
N ASP A 271 -24.89 -12.55 6.51
CA ASP A 271 -25.36 -13.20 7.76
C ASP A 271 -24.20 -13.81 8.55
N LEU A 272 -23.10 -13.06 8.67
CA LEU A 272 -21.93 -13.40 9.47
C LEU A 272 -22.11 -12.99 10.94
#